data_AF-A0A961L214-F1
#
_entry.id   AF-A0A961L214-F1
#
_cell.length_a   1.000
_cell.length_b   1.000
_cell.length_c   1.000
_cell.angle_alpha   90.00
_cell.angle_beta   90.00
_cell.angle_gamma   90.00
#
_symmetry.space_group_name_H-M   'P 1'
#
loop_
_entity.id
_entity.type
_entity.pdbx_description
1 polymer ?
#
loop_
_entity_poly.entity_id
_entity_poly.type
_entity_poly.pdbx_seq_one_letter_code
_entity_poly.pdbx_strand_id
1 'polypeptide(L)'
;MDVATAAALASGSKVAVTGFVLLVSGQSPVLCSELLESMPPQCGGARMELVGLDGPDLPGLREAVGVKWTAEAVTLSGVVHEGRLHLGG
;
A
#
# COMPACT_ATOMS: atom_id res chain seq x y z
N MET A 1 4.49 -11.54 -1.72
CA MET A 1 5.44 -11.23 -0.62
C MET A 1 4.71 -10.34 0.37
N ASP A 2 4.97 -10.45 1.67
CA ASP A 2 4.37 -9.54 2.65
C ASP A 2 5.10 -8.19 2.70
N VAL A 3 4.43 -7.19 3.29
CA VAL A 3 4.91 -5.80 3.35
C VAL A 3 6.19 -5.66 4.17
N ALA A 4 6.33 -6.37 5.29
CA ALA A 4 7.49 -6.26 6.16
C ALA A 4 8.75 -6.79 5.47
N THR A 5 8.64 -7.96 4.82
CA THR A 5 9.74 -8.55 4.04
C THR A 5 10.14 -7.64 2.89
N ALA A 6 9.18 -7.06 2.16
CA ALA A 6 9.47 -6.18 1.03
C ALA A 6 10.21 -4.89 1.45
N ALA A 7 9.82 -4.29 2.57
CA ALA A 7 10.42 -3.06 3.08
C ALA A 7 11.90 -3.24 3.50
N ALA A 8 12.32 -4.47 3.81
CA ALA A 8 13.70 -4.80 4.20
C ALA A 8 14.63 -5.11 3.00
N LEU A 9 14.11 -5.13 1.78
CA LEU A 9 14.92 -5.45 0.60
C LEU A 9 15.82 -4.29 0.17
N ALA A 10 16.94 -4.66 -0.46
CA ALA A 10 17.82 -3.68 -1.09
C ALA A 10 17.11 -2.93 -2.23
N SER A 11 17.45 -1.66 -2.41
CA SER A 11 16.99 -0.85 -3.54
C SER A 11 17.31 -1.52 -4.89
N GLY A 12 16.39 -1.43 -5.85
CA GLY A 12 16.46 -2.08 -7.16
C GLY A 12 15.81 -3.47 -7.21
N SER A 13 15.35 -4.01 -6.07
CA SER A 13 14.67 -5.31 -6.02
C SER A 13 13.30 -5.24 -6.68
N LYS A 14 13.06 -6.06 -7.73
CA LYS A 14 11.73 -6.24 -8.35
C LYS A 14 10.91 -7.22 -7.52
N VAL A 15 9.71 -6.81 -7.11
CA VAL A 15 8.86 -7.59 -6.20
C VAL A 15 7.37 -7.47 -6.50
N ALA A 16 6.62 -8.46 -6.03
CA ALA A 16 5.16 -8.41 -5.92
C ALA A 16 4.76 -8.50 -4.44
N VAL A 17 4.20 -7.42 -3.91
CA VAL A 17 3.87 -7.23 -2.49
C VAL A 17 2.36 -7.25 -2.30
N THR A 18 1.89 -8.04 -1.34
CA THR A 18 0.47 -8.20 -1.03
C THR A 18 0.15 -7.46 0.27
N GLY A 19 -0.90 -6.64 0.24
CA GLY A 19 -1.36 -5.85 1.39
C GLY A 19 -2.59 -5.02 1.06
N PHE A 20 -2.98 -4.12 1.96
CA PHE A 20 -4.12 -3.23 1.80
C PHE A 20 -3.65 -1.83 1.42
N VAL A 21 -4.20 -1.24 0.36
CA VAL A 21 -3.86 0.15 0.04
C VAL A 21 -4.71 1.07 0.90
N LEU A 22 -4.07 2.07 1.50
CA LEU A 22 -4.72 3.15 2.24
C LEU A 22 -4.33 4.50 1.60
N LEU A 23 -5.35 5.31 1.33
CA LEU A 23 -5.24 6.63 0.73
C LEU A 23 -5.87 7.63 1.71
N VAL A 24 -5.08 8.57 2.21
CA VAL A 24 -5.57 9.64 3.08
C VAL A 24 -5.32 10.97 2.38
N SER A 25 -6.34 11.83 2.33
CA SER A 25 -6.25 13.13 1.68
C SER A 25 -5.05 13.93 2.21
N GLY A 26 -4.15 14.35 1.31
CA GLY A 26 -2.95 15.11 1.65
C GLY A 26 -1.76 14.28 2.14
N GLN A 27 -1.84 12.94 2.09
CA GLN A 27 -0.74 12.05 2.45
C GLN A 27 -0.35 11.15 1.27
N SER A 28 0.89 10.65 1.28
CA SER A 28 1.33 9.63 0.33
C SER A 28 0.51 8.34 0.50
N PRO A 29 0.18 7.64 -0.60
CA PRO A 29 -0.45 6.32 -0.53
C PRO A 29 0.47 5.33 0.18
N VAL A 30 -0.11 4.42 0.96
CA VAL A 30 0.64 3.38 1.66
C VAL A 30 0.00 2.00 1.43
N LEU A 31 0.85 0.97 1.43
CA LEU A 31 0.45 -0.43 1.49
C LEU A 31 0.64 -0.91 2.94
N CYS A 32 -0.46 -1.20 3.63
CA CYS A 32 -0.47 -1.75 4.97
C CYS A 32 -0.44 -3.29 4.91
N SER A 33 0.23 -3.95 5.85
CA SER A 33 0.11 -5.41 6.00
C SER A 33 -1.29 -5.79 6.48
N GLU A 34 -1.89 -4.96 7.33
CA GLU A 34 -3.19 -5.18 7.96
C GLU A 34 -3.97 -3.86 8.06
N LEU A 35 -5.29 -3.96 8.18
CA LEU A 35 -6.16 -2.84 8.54
C LEU A 35 -6.70 -3.08 9.95
N LEU A 36 -6.62 -2.07 10.82
CA LEU A 36 -7.22 -2.13 12.14
C LEU A 36 -8.76 -2.12 12.05
N GLU A 37 -9.43 -2.76 13.01
CA GLU A 37 -10.90 -2.81 13.12
C GLU A 37 -11.48 -1.45 13.57
N SER A 38 -11.42 -0.44 12.70
CA SER A 38 -11.98 0.90 12.87
C SER A 38 -12.65 1.42 11.60
N MET A 39 -13.40 2.52 11.70
CA MET A 39 -14.08 3.15 10.56
C MET A 39 -13.86 4.67 10.52
N PRO A 40 -13.05 5.21 9.57
CA PRO A 40 -12.26 4.47 8.58
C PRO A 40 -11.16 3.61 9.23
N PRO A 41 -10.67 2.57 8.54
CA PRO A 41 -9.56 1.78 9.03
C PRO A 41 -8.26 2.58 9.02
N GLN A 42 -7.38 2.26 9.95
CA GLN A 42 -5.98 2.71 9.96
C GLN A 42 -5.06 1.54 9.59
N CYS A 43 -3.85 1.81 9.10
CA CYS A 43 -2.87 0.74 8.92
C CYS A 43 -2.54 0.07 10.27
N GLY A 44 -2.59 -1.25 10.29
CA GLY A 44 -1.99 -2.10 11.31
C GLY A 44 -0.70 -2.74 10.80
N GLY A 45 0.18 -3.10 11.73
CA GLY A 45 1.42 -3.83 11.43
C GLY A 45 2.44 -3.02 10.62
N ALA A 46 3.06 -3.68 9.63
CA ALA A 46 4.05 -3.07 8.75
C ALA A 46 3.36 -2.22 7.68
N ARG A 47 4.04 -1.16 7.24
CA ARG A 47 3.57 -0.30 6.15
C ARG A 47 4.71 0.07 5.21
N MET A 48 4.38 0.28 3.95
CA MET A 48 5.31 0.66 2.90
C MET A 48 4.70 1.79 2.08
N GLU A 49 5.44 2.88 1.87
CA GLU A 49 4.98 3.97 1.01
C GLU A 49 4.93 3.50 -0.45
N LEU A 50 3.86 3.89 -1.15
CA LEU A 50 3.69 3.64 -2.58
C LEU A 50 4.07 4.90 -3.35
N VAL A 51 4.79 4.73 -4.45
CA VAL A 51 5.20 5.82 -5.34
C VAL A 51 4.74 5.49 -6.74
N GLY A 52 4.19 6.47 -7.47
CA GLY A 52 3.64 6.25 -8.81
C GLY A 52 2.27 5.55 -8.81
N LEU A 53 1.60 5.48 -7.66
CA LEU A 53 0.19 5.08 -7.62
C LEU A 53 -0.66 6.26 -8.12
N ASP A 54 -0.92 6.30 -9.42
CA ASP A 54 -1.96 7.15 -9.98
C ASP A 54 -3.32 6.52 -9.65
N GLY A 55 -4.17 7.19 -8.86
CA GLY A 55 -5.48 6.65 -8.43
C GLY A 55 -6.46 6.45 -9.61
N PRO A 56 -7.74 6.05 -9.42
CA PRO A 56 -8.38 5.24 -8.38
C PRO A 56 -8.77 3.83 -8.87
N ASP A 57 -8.09 3.25 -9.87
CA ASP A 57 -8.46 1.92 -10.42
C ASP A 57 -7.95 0.75 -9.56
N LEU A 58 -7.97 0.90 -8.23
CA LEU A 58 -7.81 -0.24 -7.33
C LEU A 58 -9.17 -0.92 -7.15
N PRO A 59 -9.29 -2.22 -7.42
CA PRO A 59 -10.56 -2.93 -7.27
C PRO A 59 -11.02 -2.90 -5.82
N GLY A 60 -12.33 -2.72 -5.62
CA GLY A 60 -12.94 -2.81 -4.29
C GLY A 60 -12.58 -1.67 -3.34
N LEU A 61 -12.25 -0.48 -3.85
CA LEU A 61 -12.05 0.73 -3.05
C LEU A 61 -13.31 1.08 -2.24
N ARG A 62 -13.14 1.27 -0.94
CA ARG A 62 -14.12 1.85 -0.01
C ARG A 62 -13.67 3.24 0.39
N GLU A 63 -14.61 4.07 0.83
CA GLU A 63 -14.34 5.45 1.25
C GLU A 63 -15.18 5.81 2.48
N ALA A 64 -14.56 6.50 3.43
CA ALA A 64 -15.22 7.14 4.56
C ALA A 64 -14.36 8.27 5.13
N VAL A 65 -14.98 9.41 5.42
CA VAL A 65 -14.34 10.55 6.11
C VAL A 65 -13.00 10.98 5.46
N GLY A 66 -12.93 11.01 4.13
CA GLY A 66 -11.73 11.42 3.38
C GLY A 66 -10.58 10.40 3.36
N VAL A 67 -10.85 9.17 3.80
CA VAL A 67 -9.94 8.03 3.72
C VAL A 67 -10.51 7.01 2.74
N LYS A 68 -9.68 6.50 1.82
CA LYS A 68 -10.03 5.39 0.93
C LYS A 68 -9.14 4.19 1.17
N TRP A 69 -9.67 2.99 1.02
CA TRP A 69 -8.90 1.76 1.20
C TRP A 69 -9.42 0.61 0.34
N THR A 70 -8.56 -0.36 0.03
CA THR A 70 -9.01 -1.61 -0.61
C THR A 70 -9.73 -2.50 0.41
N ALA A 71 -10.93 -2.98 0.09
CA ALA A 71 -11.69 -3.88 0.97
C ALA A 71 -11.01 -5.25 1.17
N GLU A 72 -10.20 -5.66 0.20
CA GLU A 72 -9.43 -6.89 0.19
C GLU A 72 -7.94 -6.55 -0.02
N ALA A 73 -7.06 -7.47 0.35
CA ALA A 73 -5.65 -7.33 0.06
C ALA A 73 -5.42 -7.40 -1.45
N VAL A 74 -4.64 -6.47 -1.98
CA VAL A 74 -4.22 -6.43 -3.39
C VAL A 74 -2.75 -6.81 -3.49
N THR A 75 -2.36 -7.34 -4.65
CA THR A 75 -0.94 -7.58 -4.96
C THR A 75 -0.45 -6.53 -5.94
N LEU A 76 0.52 -5.73 -5.52
CA LEU A 76 1.14 -4.69 -6.32
C LEU A 76 2.55 -5.13 -6.72
N SER A 77 2.87 -4.99 -8.01
CA SER A 77 4.21 -5.25 -8.53
C SER A 77 4.97 -3.94 -8.73
N GLY A 78 6.25 -3.94 -8.39
CA GLY A 78 7.08 -2.75 -8.50
C GLY A 78 8.54 -2.99 -8.15
N VAL A 79 9.28 -1.90 -8.00
CA VAL A 79 10.69 -1.90 -7.60
C VAL A 79 10.83 -1.24 -6.23
N VAL A 80 11.58 -1.88 -5.33
CA VAL A 80 11.90 -1.30 -4.02
C VAL A 80 12.96 -0.22 -4.22
N HIS A 81 12.72 0.97 -3.68
CA HIS A 81 13.72 2.04 -3.56
C HIS A 81 13.62 2.65 -2.17
N GLU A 82 14.69 2.51 -1.37
CA GLU A 82 14.77 3.05 -0.01
C GLU A 82 13.57 2.63 0.88
N GLY A 83 13.16 1.37 0.77
CA GLY A 83 12.03 0.82 1.53
C GLY A 83 10.64 1.27 1.04
N ARG A 84 10.54 1.94 -0.12
CA ARG A 84 9.28 2.33 -0.77
C ARG A 84 9.05 1.52 -2.03
N LEU A 85 7.79 1.29 -2.40
CA LEU A 85 7.43 0.52 -3.60
C LEU A 85 7.10 1.49 -4.73
N HIS A 86 7.96 1.53 -5.74
CA HIS A 86 7.71 2.28 -6.96
C HIS A 86 6.91 1.42 -7.94
N LEU A 87 5.68 1.83 -8.22
CA LEU A 87 4.77 1.19 -9.15
C LEU A 87 5.02 1.73 -10.57
N GLY A 88 4.86 0.89 -11.60
CA GLY A 88 5.03 1.30 -13.00
C GLY A 88 6.49 1.27 -13.48
N GLY A 89 7.04 0.06 -13.59
CA GLY A 89 8.27 -0.19 -14.36
C GLY A 89 7.96 -0.71 -15.76
#